data_AF-A0A7W5ARI7-F1
#
_entry.id   AF-A0A7W5ARI7-F1
#
_cell.length_a   1.000
_cell.length_b   1.000
_cell.length_c   1.000
_cell.angle_alpha   90.00
_cell.angle_beta   90.00
_cell.angle_gamma   90.00
#
_symmetry.space_group_name_H-M   'P 1'
#
loop_
_entity.id
_entity.type
_entity.pdbx_description
1 polymer ?
#
loop_
_entity_poly.entity_id
_entity_poly.type
_entity_poly.pdbx_seq_one_letter_code
_entity_poly.pdbx_strand_id
1 'polypeptide(L)'
;MNRVAEVPTSAPAGPRGVQPVRRGRREIGAYATGPDGTVFVPAVDVTTIAVAALGAAALIATAVSAGVAVRRPPAVGSVTMGPGGWVSLRRSTAPALRAVRSSGHRPWWAGLLGAHRLVVQR
;
A
#
# COMPACT_ATOMS: atom_id res chain seq x y z
N MET A 1 -14.89 39.46 53.92
CA MET A 1 -14.55 38.45 52.89
C MET A 1 -14.36 39.16 51.56
N ASN A 2 -13.16 39.07 50.99
CA ASN A 2 -12.91 38.85 49.55
C ASN A 2 -11.42 39.02 49.25
N ARG A 3 -10.69 37.90 49.31
CA ARG A 3 -9.37 37.74 48.69
C ARG A 3 -9.61 37.69 47.18
N VAL A 4 -9.13 38.68 46.46
CA VAL A 4 -8.96 38.58 45.01
C VAL A 4 -7.83 37.58 44.80
N ALA A 5 -8.15 36.43 44.21
CA ALA A 5 -7.15 35.45 43.82
C ALA A 5 -6.33 36.06 42.67
N GLU A 6 -5.08 36.41 42.94
CA GLU A 6 -4.10 36.61 41.89
C GLU A 6 -3.98 35.30 41.11
N VAL A 7 -4.43 35.31 39.87
CA VAL A 7 -4.09 34.29 38.88
C VAL A 7 -2.57 34.38 38.69
N PRO A 8 -1.79 33.32 38.94
CA PRO A 8 -0.39 33.34 38.54
C PRO A 8 -0.38 33.45 37.01
N THR A 9 -0.10 34.66 36.52
CA THR A 9 0.34 34.89 35.14
C THR A 9 1.49 33.93 34.90
N SER A 10 1.27 32.94 34.03
CA SER A 10 2.34 32.03 33.63
C SER A 10 3.47 32.90 33.08
N ALA A 11 4.62 32.84 33.76
CA ALA A 11 5.84 33.47 33.29
C ALA A 11 6.09 33.04 31.83
N PRO A 12 6.69 33.91 30.98
CA PRO A 12 7.00 33.55 29.61
C PRO A 12 7.83 32.25 29.61
N ALA A 13 7.32 31.23 28.92
CA ALA A 13 8.01 29.96 28.76
C ALA A 13 9.44 30.26 28.26
N GLY A 14 10.43 29.87 29.07
CA GLY A 14 11.85 30.12 28.77
C GLY A 14 12.25 29.62 27.38
N PRO A 15 13.39 30.09 26.84
CA PRO A 15 13.80 29.82 25.47
C PRO A 15 13.87 28.31 25.21
N ARG A 16 13.03 27.81 24.29
CA ARG A 16 13.13 26.44 23.77
C ARG A 16 14.44 26.32 23.01
N GLY A 17 15.44 25.72 23.64
CA GLY A 17 16.71 25.42 23.03
C GLY A 17 16.59 24.20 22.13
N VAL A 18 16.98 24.33 20.86
CA VAL A 18 17.17 23.19 19.96
C VAL A 18 18.66 23.10 19.66
N GLN A 19 19.30 22.03 20.11
CA GLN A 19 20.72 21.79 19.90
C GLN A 19 20.93 20.66 18.88
N PRO A 20 21.38 20.96 17.65
CA PRO A 20 21.59 19.94 16.63
C PRO A 20 22.77 19.03 16.98
N VAL A 21 22.59 17.74 16.73
CA VAL A 21 23.59 16.68 16.90
C VAL A 21 24.02 16.20 15.52
N ARG A 22 25.31 16.32 15.23
CA ARG A 22 25.89 15.96 13.94
C ARG A 22 26.99 14.91 14.11
N ARG A 23 27.15 14.04 13.11
CA ARG A 23 28.30 13.16 12.94
C ARG A 23 28.98 13.50 11.63
N GLY A 24 30.11 14.17 11.70
CA GLY A 24 30.74 14.79 10.54
C GLY A 24 29.79 15.83 9.92
N ARG A 25 29.47 15.67 8.63
CA ARG A 25 28.55 16.58 7.90
C ARG A 25 27.07 16.19 8.02
N ARG A 26 26.75 15.01 8.55
CA ARG A 26 25.38 14.50 8.63
C ARG A 26 24.73 14.90 9.95
N GLU A 27 23.56 15.50 9.89
CA GLU A 27 22.70 15.70 11.06
C GLU A 27 22.03 14.37 11.44
N ILE A 28 22.16 13.98 12.70
CA ILE A 28 21.58 12.74 13.25
C ILE A 28 20.28 13.05 14.00
N GLY A 29 20.15 14.25 14.54
CA GLY A 29 18.99 14.69 15.30
C GLY A 29 19.26 15.98 16.03
N ALA A 30 18.40 16.33 16.97
CA ALA A 30 18.56 17.47 17.85
C ALA A 30 18.09 17.13 19.26
N TYR A 31 18.73 17.71 20.26
CA TYR A 31 18.16 17.77 21.61
C TYR A 31 17.22 18.97 21.67
N ALA A 32 15.94 18.73 21.96
CA ALA A 32 14.96 19.75 22.23
C ALA A 32 14.80 19.89 23.75
N THR A 33 15.15 21.06 24.28
CA THR A 33 14.96 21.38 25.70
C THR A 33 13.67 22.19 25.86
N GLY A 34 12.75 21.62 26.64
CA GLY A 34 11.49 22.24 27.01
C GLY A 34 11.32 22.31 28.53
N PRO A 35 10.15 22.77 29.01
CA PRO A 35 9.86 22.87 30.44
C PRO A 35 9.89 21.51 31.16
N ASP A 36 9.57 20.42 30.44
CA ASP A 36 9.50 19.06 31.00
C ASP A 36 10.83 18.29 30.92
N GLY A 37 11.89 18.93 30.41
CA GLY A 37 13.22 18.34 30.27
C GLY A 37 13.77 18.38 28.85
N THR A 38 14.79 17.56 28.60
CA THR A 38 15.49 17.50 27.31
C THR A 38 15.22 16.15 26.63
N VAL A 39 14.73 16.20 25.39
CA VAL A 39 14.39 15.00 24.60
C VAL A 39 15.22 14.98 23.32
N PHE A 40 15.72 13.80 22.95
CA PHE A 40 16.39 13.61 21.66
C PHE A 40 15.37 13.38 20.54
N VAL A 41 15.43 14.20 19.50
CA VAL A 41 14.60 14.13 18.30
C VAL A 41 15.47 13.70 17.11
N PRO A 42 15.29 12.48 16.57
CA PRO A 42 16.10 12.01 15.44
C PRO A 42 15.78 12.78 14.15
N ALA A 43 16.81 13.07 13.36
CA ALA A 43 16.68 13.64 12.03
C ALA A 43 16.27 12.53 11.06
N VAL A 44 14.96 12.43 10.83
CA VAL A 44 14.38 11.50 9.87
C VAL A 44 14.27 12.20 8.52
N ASP A 45 14.98 11.70 7.51
CA ASP A 45 14.81 12.17 6.14
C ASP A 45 13.55 11.54 5.54
N VAL A 46 12.42 12.23 5.73
CA VAL A 46 11.10 11.83 5.23
C VAL A 46 11.12 11.70 3.70
N THR A 47 11.93 12.50 3.00
CA THR A 47 12.04 12.45 1.55
C THR A 47 12.68 11.14 1.11
N THR A 48 13.80 10.76 1.74
CA THR A 48 14.45 9.47 1.46
C THR A 48 13.52 8.30 1.75
N ILE A 49 12.77 8.33 2.85
CA ILE A 49 11.80 7.27 3.18
C ILE A 49 10.68 7.21 2.14
N ALA A 50 10.11 8.36 1.76
CA ALA A 50 9.04 8.41 0.76
C ALA A 50 9.51 7.90 -0.60
N VAL A 51 10.70 8.31 -1.05
CA VAL A 51 11.29 7.85 -2.30
C VAL A 51 11.56 6.34 -2.26
N ALA A 52 12.10 5.82 -1.15
CA ALA A 52 12.33 4.40 -0.99
C ALA A 52 11.01 3.59 -1.02
N ALA A 53 9.98 4.07 -0.32
CA ALA A 53 8.67 3.44 -0.29
C ALA A 53 8.00 3.41 -1.68
N LEU A 54 8.05 4.54 -2.40
CA LEU A 54 7.53 4.64 -3.76
C LEU A 54 8.28 3.72 -4.73
N GLY A 55 9.61 3.67 -4.64
CA GLY A 55 10.43 2.77 -5.44
C GLY A 55 10.08 1.30 -5.20
N ALA A 56 9.95 0.90 -3.93
CA ALA A 56 9.53 -0.46 -3.59
C ALA A 56 8.14 -0.81 -4.13
N ALA A 57 7.17 0.10 -4.00
CA ALA A 57 5.82 -0.09 -4.53
C ALA A 57 5.81 -0.25 -6.05
N ALA A 58 6.57 0.58 -6.78
CA ALA A 58 6.69 0.52 -8.24
C ALA A 58 7.30 -0.81 -8.70
N LEU A 59 8.35 -1.30 -8.02
CA LEU A 59 8.97 -2.58 -8.33
C LEU A 59 7.99 -3.76 -8.14
N ILE A 60 7.26 -3.76 -7.02
CA ILE A 60 6.26 -4.81 -6.74
C ILE A 60 5.16 -4.79 -7.80
N ALA A 61 4.60 -3.61 -8.12
CA ALA A 61 3.56 -3.47 -9.13
C ALA A 61 4.02 -3.97 -10.50
N THR A 62 5.26 -3.64 -10.89
CA THR A 62 5.84 -4.06 -12.16
C THR A 62 6.03 -5.57 -12.22
N ALA A 63 6.58 -6.17 -11.15
CA ALA A 63 6.80 -7.61 -11.07
C ALA A 63 5.48 -8.39 -11.12
N VAL A 64 4.44 -7.92 -10.42
CA VAL A 64 3.10 -8.52 -10.44
C VAL A 64 2.49 -8.42 -11.83
N SER A 65 2.52 -7.24 -12.45
CA SER A 65 1.99 -7.02 -13.80
C SER A 65 2.69 -7.90 -14.84
N ALA A 66 4.02 -7.98 -14.79
CA ALA A 66 4.79 -8.85 -15.68
C ALA A 66 4.44 -10.33 -15.46
N GLY A 67 4.35 -10.77 -14.20
CA GLY A 67 3.94 -12.13 -13.86
C GLY A 67 2.54 -12.48 -14.37
N VAL A 68 1.59 -11.54 -14.29
CA VAL A 68 0.22 -11.72 -14.82
C VAL A 68 0.23 -11.77 -16.34
N ALA A 69 0.99 -10.90 -17.00
CA ALA A 69 1.09 -10.85 -18.45
C ALA A 69 1.68 -12.16 -19.02
N VAL A 70 2.76 -12.66 -18.42
CA VAL A 70 3.42 -13.91 -18.85
C VAL A 70 2.52 -15.14 -18.60
N ARG A 71 1.71 -15.12 -17.54
CA ARG A 71 0.81 -16.25 -17.20
C ARG A 71 -0.50 -16.30 -17.99
N ARG A 72 -0.82 -15.28 -18.79
CA ARG A 72 -2.04 -15.28 -19.62
C ARG A 72 -1.73 -15.79 -21.03
N PRO A 73 -2.03 -17.07 -21.36
CA PRO A 73 -1.99 -17.51 -22.75
C PRO A 73 -3.01 -16.66 -23.56
N PRO A 74 -2.70 -16.35 -24.83
CA PRO A 74 -3.63 -15.64 -25.69
C PRO A 74 -4.94 -16.43 -25.80
N ALA A 75 -6.06 -15.77 -25.47
CA ALA A 75 -7.36 -16.42 -25.30
C ALA A 75 -7.98 -16.93 -26.62
N VAL A 76 -7.51 -16.43 -27.77
CA VAL A 76 -8.04 -16.77 -29.10
C VAL A 76 -6.89 -16.82 -30.11
N GLY A 77 -6.70 -17.97 -30.76
CA GLY A 77 -5.64 -18.16 -31.75
C GLY A 77 -5.98 -17.62 -33.14
N SER A 78 -7.22 -17.80 -33.61
CA SER A 78 -7.70 -17.23 -34.88
C SER A 78 -9.22 -17.12 -34.90
N VAL A 79 -9.73 -15.97 -35.34
CA VAL A 79 -11.15 -15.71 -35.58
C VAL A 79 -11.40 -15.80 -37.07
N THR A 80 -12.27 -16.70 -37.52
CA THR A 80 -12.67 -16.81 -38.94
C THR A 80 -14.16 -16.64 -39.08
N MET A 81 -14.58 -15.75 -39.97
CA MET A 81 -16.00 -15.52 -40.26
C MET A 81 -16.43 -16.45 -41.40
N GLY A 82 -17.50 -17.23 -41.19
CA GLY A 82 -18.08 -18.09 -42.21
C GLY A 82 -19.02 -17.31 -43.15
N PRO A 83 -19.26 -17.80 -44.38
CA PRO A 83 -20.28 -17.25 -45.26
C PRO A 83 -21.65 -17.36 -44.58
N GLY A 84 -22.30 -16.24 -44.29
CA GLY A 84 -23.53 -16.17 -43.48
C GLY A 84 -23.37 -15.51 -42.10
N GLY A 85 -22.19 -14.98 -41.76
CA GLY A 85 -22.00 -14.10 -40.59
C GLY A 85 -21.68 -14.81 -39.27
N TRP A 86 -21.49 -16.12 -39.28
CA TRP A 86 -21.08 -16.87 -38.09
C TRP A 86 -19.59 -16.69 -37.81
N VAL A 87 -19.21 -16.59 -36.54
CA VAL A 87 -17.82 -16.44 -36.09
C VAL A 87 -17.32 -17.78 -35.53
N SER A 88 -16.33 -18.39 -36.19
CA SER A 88 -15.64 -19.58 -35.70
C SER A 88 -14.34 -19.18 -34.99
N LEU A 89 -14.17 -19.66 -33.76
CA LEU A 89 -12.96 -19.46 -32.96
C LEU A 89 -12.13 -20.75 -32.99
N ARG A 90 -10.92 -20.70 -33.57
CA ARG A 90 -10.01 -21.87 -33.60
C ARG A 90 -8.94 -21.72 -32.51
N ARG A 91 -8.68 -22.82 -31.79
CA ARG A 91 -7.82 -22.87 -30.58
C ARG A 91 -8.31 -22.01 -29.41
N SER A 92 -9.60 -21.67 -29.35
CA SER A 92 -10.17 -21.14 -28.10
C SER A 92 -10.19 -22.27 -27.09
N THR A 93 -9.41 -22.16 -26.03
CA THR A 93 -9.66 -22.96 -24.84
C THR A 93 -11.05 -22.56 -24.35
N ALA A 94 -11.97 -23.52 -24.25
CA ALA A 94 -13.23 -23.28 -23.56
C ALA A 94 -12.87 -22.65 -22.22
N PRO A 95 -13.43 -21.47 -21.85
CA PRO A 95 -13.07 -20.81 -20.62
C PRO A 95 -13.25 -21.85 -19.54
N ALA A 96 -12.14 -22.24 -18.90
CA ALA A 96 -12.20 -23.23 -17.86
C ALA A 96 -13.19 -22.65 -16.85
N LEU A 97 -14.38 -23.26 -16.75
CA LEU A 97 -15.27 -23.03 -15.64
C LEU A 97 -14.34 -23.20 -14.44
N ARG A 98 -14.07 -22.10 -13.74
CA ARG A 98 -13.16 -22.10 -12.60
C ARG A 98 -13.86 -22.87 -11.48
N ALA A 99 -14.03 -24.18 -11.66
CA ALA A 99 -13.89 -25.13 -10.59
C ALA A 99 -12.48 -24.85 -10.07
N VAL A 100 -12.44 -24.01 -9.04
CA VAL A 100 -11.41 -23.87 -8.03
C VAL A 100 -10.52 -25.12 -8.06
N ARG A 101 -9.50 -25.10 -8.91
CA ARG A 101 -8.59 -26.22 -9.04
C ARG A 101 -7.55 -25.98 -7.96
N SER A 102 -7.64 -26.80 -6.92
CA SER A 102 -6.47 -27.31 -6.20
C SER A 102 -5.87 -26.46 -5.08
N SER A 103 -6.73 -25.90 -4.23
CA SER A 103 -6.56 -26.03 -2.77
C SER A 103 -7.96 -25.98 -2.20
N GLY A 104 -8.36 -26.92 -1.33
CA GLY A 104 -9.72 -27.06 -0.79
C GLY A 104 -10.22 -25.89 0.07
N HIS A 105 -9.71 -24.68 -0.12
CA HIS A 105 -10.09 -23.46 0.57
C HIS A 105 -10.59 -22.41 -0.39
N ARG A 106 -11.74 -21.83 -0.05
CA ARG A 106 -12.29 -20.65 -0.72
C ARG A 106 -11.28 -19.51 -0.60
N PRO A 107 -11.05 -18.73 -1.66
CA PRO A 107 -10.24 -17.52 -1.52
C PRO A 107 -10.94 -16.58 -0.55
N TRP A 108 -10.17 -15.99 0.38
CA TRP A 108 -10.69 -15.20 1.51
C TRP A 108 -11.62 -14.05 1.08
N TRP A 109 -11.35 -13.42 -0.06
CA TRP A 109 -12.19 -12.37 -0.63
C TRP A 109 -13.58 -12.87 -1.06
N ALA A 110 -13.73 -14.15 -1.40
CA ALA A 110 -15.03 -14.70 -1.78
C ALA A 110 -15.96 -14.86 -0.58
N GLY A 111 -15.40 -15.02 0.64
CA GLY A 111 -16.17 -14.94 1.89
C GLY A 111 -16.65 -13.52 2.17
N LEU A 112 -15.78 -12.53 1.95
CA LEU A 112 -16.12 -11.11 2.13
C LEU A 112 -17.19 -10.61 1.16
N LEU A 113 -17.17 -11.08 -0.09
CA LEU A 113 -18.12 -10.63 -1.11
C LEU A 113 -19.43 -11.45 -1.15
N GLY A 114 -19.62 -12.41 -0.24
CA GLY A 114 -20.83 -13.25 -0.24
C GLY A 114 -21.05 -14.02 -1.55
N ALA A 115 -19.97 -14.34 -2.26
CA ALA A 115 -20.07 -14.91 -3.60
C ALA A 115 -20.54 -16.38 -3.53
N HIS A 116 -21.75 -16.63 -4.04
CA HIS A 116 -22.31 -17.98 -4.14
C HIS A 116 -21.81 -18.71 -5.41
N ARG A 117 -21.65 -20.04 -5.31
CA ARG A 117 -21.19 -20.87 -6.43
C ARG A 117 -22.32 -21.01 -7.44
N LEU A 118 -22.08 -20.60 -8.68
CA LEU A 118 -22.93 -20.94 -9.81
C LEU A 118 -22.71 -22.43 -10.15
N VAL A 119 -23.71 -23.26 -9.83
CA VAL A 119 -23.72 -24.68 -10.19
C VAL A 119 -24.42 -24.79 -11.53
N VAL A 120 -23.69 -25.15 -12.57
CA VAL A 120 -24.27 -25.53 -13.87
C VAL A 120 -24.80 -26.95 -13.71
N GLN A 121 -26.13 -27.11 -13.68
CA GLN A 121 -26.76 -28.42 -13.88
C GLN A 121 -26.50 -28.87 -15.31
N ARG A 122 -26.16 -30.15 -15.45
CA ARG A 122 -25.85 -30.79 -16.72
C ARG A 122 -27.08 -31.50 -17.26
#